data_AF-A0A2E8S6E8-F1
#
_entry.id   AF-A0A2E8S6E8-F1
#
_cell.length_a   1.000
_cell.length_b   1.000
_cell.length_c   1.000
_cell.angle_alpha   90.00
_cell.angle_beta   90.00
_cell.angle_gamma   90.00
#
_symmetry.space_group_name_H-M   'P 1'
#
loop_
_entity.id
_entity.type
_entity.pdbx_description
1 polymer ?
#
loop_
_entity_poly.entity_id
_entity_poly.type
_entity_poly.pdbx_seq_one_letter_code
_entity_poly.pdbx_strand_id
1 'polypeptide(L)'
;MGFQTAKWHPKLETVDRVLHELTFQFKLMFAEWKLEHWMALATGVLAFSLGVFSGETFSGGDAKVSGMDGLSTVGGFGFFQIMLSIVLWLWFMMQATMIMPIMRGHLINLMIVWASLMGAQMLFHVSSPNFPFEFNTGDMLGGIVLMAIAIFFSYFFWKAVTETRDLHVQEHHLDDDVRVMEIAVKEHSLRGWGFLLITWLVIININAWSGAHFIADRMADRTGTLALHAISGFAGIFFLLAMLWYPQRMLGKETVVRTKAATRTLEGEIETTAVSEKASHSSGMCPSCSTPIQAQRSIEGEILLSCEKDGCDGNGVPGQKCQSCNKKLPSRVTCASCGLNASVLDFFPNVEAW
;
A
#
# COMPACT_ATOMS: atom_id res chain seq x y z
N MET A 1 -11.88 -33.29 -4.30
CA MET A 1 -10.73 -33.87 -5.04
C MET A 1 -9.56 -33.90 -4.09
N GLY A 2 -9.12 -35.10 -3.68
CA GLY A 2 -7.95 -35.24 -2.83
C GLY A 2 -6.72 -35.39 -3.70
N PHE A 3 -5.88 -34.36 -3.76
CA PHE A 3 -4.53 -34.48 -4.32
C PHE A 3 -3.73 -35.38 -3.35
N GLN A 4 -3.04 -36.40 -3.89
CA GLN A 4 -2.30 -37.39 -3.10
C GLN A 4 -0.85 -37.47 -3.59
N THR A 5 -0.22 -36.33 -3.85
CA THR A 5 1.19 -36.28 -4.27
C THR A 5 2.13 -36.67 -3.12
N ALA A 6 1.67 -36.56 -1.87
CA ALA A 6 2.37 -37.08 -0.69
C ALA A 6 2.63 -38.61 -0.72
N LYS A 7 1.85 -39.38 -1.51
CA LYS A 7 2.13 -40.82 -1.72
C LYS A 7 3.45 -41.09 -2.43
N TRP A 8 3.97 -40.10 -3.16
CA TRP A 8 5.15 -40.23 -4.00
C TRP A 8 6.41 -39.76 -3.25
N HIS A 9 6.29 -38.69 -2.44
CA HIS A 9 7.37 -38.23 -1.58
C HIS A 9 6.81 -37.32 -0.45
N PRO A 10 7.29 -37.43 0.81
CA PRO A 10 6.78 -36.64 1.95
C PRO A 10 6.86 -35.12 1.74
N LYS A 11 7.89 -34.64 1.03
CA LYS A 11 8.03 -33.20 0.71
C LYS A 11 6.93 -32.64 -0.21
N LEU A 12 6.17 -33.50 -0.89
CA LEU A 12 5.06 -33.09 -1.77
C LEU A 12 3.76 -32.80 -1.00
N GLU A 13 3.72 -33.06 0.31
CA GLU A 13 2.57 -32.69 1.14
C GLU A 13 2.27 -31.17 1.09
N THR A 14 3.31 -30.34 0.99
CA THR A 14 3.15 -28.88 0.80
C THR A 14 2.45 -28.55 -0.52
N VAL A 15 2.72 -29.31 -1.58
CA VAL A 15 2.07 -29.14 -2.89
C VAL A 15 0.59 -29.51 -2.80
N ASP A 16 0.26 -30.63 -2.15
CA ASP A 16 -1.13 -31.03 -1.92
C ASP A 16 -1.92 -29.95 -1.18
N ARG A 17 -1.31 -29.30 -0.16
CA ARG A 17 -1.93 -28.19 0.57
C ARG A 17 -2.16 -26.97 -0.31
N VAL A 18 -1.15 -26.55 -1.10
CA VAL A 18 -1.28 -25.41 -2.02
C VAL A 18 -2.38 -25.67 -3.06
N LEU A 19 -2.40 -26.85 -3.67
CA LEU A 19 -3.43 -27.21 -4.66
C LEU A 19 -4.83 -27.25 -4.05
N HIS A 20 -4.97 -27.70 -2.81
CA HIS A 20 -6.23 -27.67 -2.08
C HIS A 20 -6.70 -26.23 -1.85
N GLU A 21 -5.83 -25.36 -1.33
CA GLU A 21 -6.11 -23.94 -1.11
C GLU A 21 -6.47 -23.23 -2.42
N LEU A 22 -5.73 -23.46 -3.51
CA LEU A 22 -6.03 -22.89 -4.83
C LEU A 22 -7.41 -23.35 -5.34
N THR A 23 -7.70 -24.64 -5.24
CA THR A 23 -8.99 -25.19 -5.68
C THR A 23 -10.13 -24.57 -4.90
N PHE A 24 -9.96 -24.40 -3.58
CA PHE A 24 -10.93 -23.71 -2.72
C PHE A 24 -11.10 -22.24 -3.15
N GLN A 25 -10.00 -21.51 -3.29
CA GLN A 25 -9.98 -20.09 -3.71
C GLN A 25 -10.71 -19.88 -5.03
N PHE A 26 -10.37 -20.64 -6.07
CA PHE A 26 -11.01 -20.49 -7.37
C PHE A 26 -12.49 -20.87 -7.33
N LYS A 27 -12.87 -21.96 -6.67
CA LYS A 27 -14.29 -22.34 -6.55
C LYS A 27 -15.10 -21.26 -5.83
N LEU A 28 -14.56 -20.73 -4.74
CA LEU A 28 -15.20 -19.66 -3.99
C LEU A 28 -15.31 -18.39 -4.84
N MET A 29 -14.23 -18.04 -5.55
CA MET A 29 -14.17 -16.90 -6.45
C MET A 29 -15.26 -16.96 -7.53
N PHE A 30 -15.36 -18.06 -8.28
CA PHE A 30 -16.39 -18.19 -9.31
C PHE A 30 -17.82 -18.24 -8.73
N ALA A 31 -17.98 -18.68 -7.49
CA ALA A 31 -19.28 -18.68 -6.81
C ALA A 31 -19.71 -17.29 -6.31
N GLU A 32 -18.77 -16.47 -5.85
CA GLU A 32 -19.04 -15.15 -5.26
C GLU A 32 -18.85 -13.98 -6.22
N TRP A 33 -18.15 -14.17 -7.34
CA TRP A 33 -17.96 -13.12 -8.36
C TRP A 33 -19.30 -12.70 -8.96
N LYS A 34 -19.67 -11.46 -8.63
CA LYS A 34 -20.86 -10.79 -9.16
C LYS A 34 -20.58 -10.16 -10.51
N LEU A 35 -21.64 -9.66 -11.15
CA LEU A 35 -21.57 -8.96 -12.42
C LEU A 35 -20.54 -7.81 -12.40
N GLU A 36 -20.36 -7.10 -11.28
CA GLU A 36 -19.38 -6.02 -11.20
C GLU A 36 -17.93 -6.52 -11.42
N HIS A 37 -17.60 -7.71 -10.94
CA HIS A 37 -16.26 -8.30 -11.10
C HIS A 37 -16.01 -8.70 -12.56
N TRP A 38 -17.03 -9.27 -13.20
CA TRP A 38 -16.98 -9.65 -14.61
C TRP A 38 -16.93 -8.43 -15.53
N MET A 39 -17.65 -7.36 -15.21
CA MET A 39 -17.58 -6.09 -15.93
C MET A 39 -16.19 -5.45 -15.80
N ALA A 40 -15.58 -5.50 -14.61
CA ALA A 40 -14.21 -5.03 -14.42
C ALA A 40 -13.23 -5.86 -15.26
N LEU A 41 -13.33 -7.19 -15.24
CA LEU A 41 -12.51 -8.07 -16.08
C LEU A 41 -12.68 -7.74 -17.57
N ALA A 42 -13.92 -7.61 -18.04
CA ALA A 42 -14.22 -7.27 -19.42
C ALA A 42 -13.64 -5.90 -19.81
N THR A 43 -13.75 -4.90 -18.93
CA THR A 43 -13.18 -3.56 -19.13
C THR A 43 -11.67 -3.64 -19.31
N GLY A 44 -10.97 -4.35 -18.42
CA GLY A 44 -9.51 -4.52 -18.51
C GLY A 44 -9.11 -5.25 -19.79
N VAL A 45 -9.83 -6.32 -20.15
CA VAL A 45 -9.56 -7.10 -21.36
C VAL A 45 -9.78 -6.25 -22.61
N LEU A 46 -10.83 -5.42 -22.65
CA LEU A 46 -11.07 -4.48 -23.73
C LEU A 46 -9.97 -3.40 -23.81
N ALA A 47 -9.58 -2.82 -22.66
CA ALA A 47 -8.51 -1.83 -22.59
C ALA A 47 -7.20 -2.37 -23.17
N PHE A 48 -6.83 -3.60 -22.79
CA PHE A 48 -5.64 -4.28 -23.29
C PHE A 48 -5.76 -4.68 -24.77
N SER A 49 -6.93 -5.17 -25.20
CA SER A 49 -7.19 -5.54 -26.61
C SER A 49 -7.02 -4.36 -27.55
N LEU A 50 -7.42 -3.15 -27.13
CA LEU A 50 -7.18 -1.93 -27.89
C LEU A 50 -5.69 -1.60 -28.03
N GLY A 51 -4.82 -2.06 -27.15
CA GLY A 51 -3.37 -1.94 -27.34
C GLY A 51 -2.84 -3.01 -28.30
N VAL A 52 -3.18 -4.27 -28.05
CA VAL A 52 -2.64 -5.43 -28.79
C VAL A 52 -3.07 -5.45 -30.25
N PHE A 53 -4.34 -5.18 -30.53
CA PHE A 53 -4.93 -5.25 -31.86
C PHE A 53 -5.02 -3.86 -32.49
N SER A 54 -3.93 -3.09 -32.41
CA SER A 54 -3.86 -1.78 -33.04
C SER A 54 -3.31 -1.86 -34.47
N GLY A 55 -3.76 -0.93 -35.33
CA GLY A 55 -3.23 -0.81 -36.69
C GLY A 55 -1.71 -0.63 -36.71
N GLU A 56 -1.16 0.08 -35.73
CA GLU A 56 0.29 0.29 -35.57
C GLU A 56 1.02 -1.02 -35.21
N THR A 57 0.42 -1.88 -34.39
CA THR A 57 0.99 -3.18 -34.04
C THR A 57 1.07 -4.11 -35.25
N PHE A 58 0.07 -4.05 -36.14
CA PHE A 58 0.05 -4.88 -37.35
C PHE A 58 0.85 -4.28 -38.52
N SER A 59 0.93 -2.95 -38.62
CA SER A 59 1.71 -2.27 -39.67
C SER A 59 3.21 -2.21 -39.36
N GLY A 60 3.59 -2.36 -38.08
CA GLY A 60 4.96 -2.21 -37.60
C GLY A 60 5.39 -0.74 -37.39
N GLY A 61 4.54 0.23 -37.76
CA GLY A 61 4.82 1.67 -37.65
C GLY A 61 6.04 2.16 -38.44
N ASP A 62 6.43 3.42 -38.24
CA ASP A 62 7.69 3.97 -38.75
C ASP A 62 8.75 4.00 -37.65
N ALA A 63 9.73 3.11 -37.74
CA ALA A 63 10.81 2.97 -36.76
C ALA A 63 11.81 4.16 -36.75
N LYS A 64 11.72 5.09 -37.71
CA LYS A 64 12.60 6.26 -37.76
C LYS A 64 12.10 7.43 -36.91
N VAL A 65 10.85 7.38 -36.47
CA VAL A 65 10.21 8.46 -35.71
C VAL A 65 9.88 7.93 -34.31
N SER A 66 10.23 8.69 -33.27
CA SER A 66 9.96 8.31 -31.88
C SER A 66 9.58 9.52 -31.03
N GLY A 67 9.11 9.28 -29.80
CA GLY A 67 8.71 10.34 -28.87
C GLY A 67 7.45 11.09 -29.31
N MET A 68 7.44 12.41 -29.08
CA MET A 68 6.29 13.26 -29.42
C MET A 68 6.06 13.34 -30.93
N ASP A 69 7.13 13.36 -31.73
CA ASP A 69 7.04 13.36 -33.18
C ASP A 69 6.40 12.07 -33.68
N GLY A 70 6.77 10.93 -33.09
CA GLY A 70 6.17 9.62 -33.41
C GLY A 70 4.70 9.54 -33.01
N LEU A 71 4.29 10.23 -31.95
CA LEU A 71 2.88 10.31 -31.55
C LEU A 71 2.05 11.14 -32.56
N SER A 72 2.66 12.14 -33.19
CA SER A 72 2.00 13.00 -34.18
C SER A 72 1.82 12.34 -35.56
N THR A 73 2.59 11.28 -35.85
CA THR A 73 2.48 10.52 -37.11
C THR A 73 1.48 9.37 -37.03
N VAL A 74 0.97 9.04 -35.84
CA VAL A 74 -0.07 8.01 -35.67
C VAL A 74 -1.35 8.43 -36.39
N GLY A 75 -1.92 7.52 -37.19
CA GLY A 75 -3.18 7.79 -37.89
C GLY A 75 -4.32 8.12 -36.92
N GLY A 76 -5.30 8.94 -37.33
CA GLY A 76 -6.37 9.42 -36.45
C GLY A 76 -7.15 8.31 -35.74
N PHE A 77 -7.36 7.15 -36.39
CA PHE A 77 -7.98 5.99 -35.75
C PHE A 77 -7.08 5.34 -34.69
N GLY A 78 -5.77 5.20 -34.96
CA GLY A 78 -4.80 4.69 -33.99
C GLY A 78 -4.68 5.59 -32.76
N PHE A 79 -4.68 6.91 -32.97
CA PHE A 79 -4.69 7.88 -31.89
C PHE A 79 -5.95 7.75 -31.01
N PHE A 80 -7.13 7.64 -31.64
CA PHE A 80 -8.38 7.39 -30.91
C PHE A 80 -8.34 6.09 -30.10
N GLN A 81 -7.80 5.01 -30.68
CA GLN A 81 -7.64 3.71 -30.03
C GLN A 81 -6.74 3.77 -28.80
N ILE A 82 -5.60 4.49 -28.88
CA ILE A 82 -4.70 4.72 -27.73
C ILE A 82 -5.42 5.51 -26.63
N MET A 83 -6.08 6.62 -26.96
CA MET A 83 -6.81 7.43 -25.99
C MET A 83 -7.93 6.63 -25.30
N LEU A 84 -8.69 5.85 -26.07
CA LEU A 84 -9.74 5.00 -25.53
C LEU A 84 -9.18 3.91 -24.62
N SER A 85 -8.05 3.29 -24.98
CA SER A 85 -7.37 2.31 -24.13
C SER A 85 -6.97 2.92 -22.78
N ILE A 86 -6.38 4.12 -22.78
CA ILE A 86 -6.00 4.82 -21.54
C ILE A 86 -7.22 5.09 -20.66
N VAL A 87 -8.31 5.61 -21.23
CA VAL A 87 -9.55 5.87 -20.50
C VAL A 87 -10.12 4.58 -19.91
N LEU A 88 -10.13 3.48 -20.67
CA LEU A 88 -10.61 2.19 -20.17
C LEU A 88 -9.69 1.59 -19.10
N TRP A 89 -8.37 1.79 -19.17
CA TRP A 89 -7.45 1.39 -18.10
C TRP A 89 -7.72 2.18 -16.81
N LEU A 90 -7.92 3.49 -16.90
CA LEU A 90 -8.29 4.32 -15.75
C LEU A 90 -9.66 3.90 -15.17
N TRP A 91 -10.63 3.62 -16.04
CA TRP A 91 -11.95 3.14 -15.65
C TRP A 91 -11.89 1.75 -15.00
N PHE A 92 -11.08 0.83 -15.52
CA PHE A 92 -10.80 -0.47 -14.93
C PHE A 92 -10.22 -0.34 -13.52
N MET A 93 -9.21 0.52 -13.36
CA MET A 93 -8.59 0.79 -12.07
C MET A 93 -9.62 1.35 -11.08
N MET A 94 -10.43 2.31 -11.51
CA MET A 94 -11.50 2.84 -10.67
C MET A 94 -12.50 1.76 -10.25
N GLN A 95 -12.99 0.93 -11.18
CA GLN A 95 -13.87 -0.19 -10.86
C GLN A 95 -13.23 -1.16 -9.85
N ALA A 96 -11.99 -1.58 -10.09
CA ALA A 96 -11.27 -2.48 -9.20
C ALA A 96 -11.14 -1.89 -7.78
N THR A 97 -10.84 -0.59 -7.65
CA THR A 97 -10.77 0.06 -6.32
C THR A 97 -12.12 0.23 -5.63
N MET A 98 -13.22 0.37 -6.38
CA MET A 98 -14.56 0.46 -5.81
C MET A 98 -15.08 -0.90 -5.35
N ILE A 99 -14.79 -1.96 -6.11
CA ILE A 99 -15.20 -3.32 -5.78
C ILE A 99 -14.34 -3.89 -4.62
N MET A 100 -13.06 -3.51 -4.55
CA MET A 100 -12.09 -4.01 -3.57
C MET A 100 -11.41 -2.86 -2.81
N PRO A 101 -12.14 -2.15 -1.93
CA PRO A 101 -11.65 -0.93 -1.29
C PRO A 101 -10.44 -1.14 -0.38
N ILE A 102 -10.33 -2.31 0.27
CA ILE A 102 -9.23 -2.64 1.18
C ILE A 102 -7.90 -2.73 0.41
N MET A 103 -7.97 -3.14 -0.85
CA MET A 103 -6.81 -3.37 -1.71
C MET A 103 -6.45 -2.16 -2.58
N ARG A 104 -7.14 -1.02 -2.41
CA ARG A 104 -6.99 0.17 -3.26
C ARG A 104 -5.55 0.66 -3.39
N GLY A 105 -4.83 0.77 -2.28
CA GLY A 105 -3.43 1.20 -2.29
C GLY A 105 -2.49 0.19 -2.96
N HIS A 106 -2.82 -1.10 -2.88
CA HIS A 106 -2.01 -2.17 -3.42
C HIS A 106 -2.24 -2.44 -4.91
N LEU A 107 -3.43 -2.14 -5.44
CA LEU A 107 -3.67 -2.18 -6.88
C LEU A 107 -2.68 -1.28 -7.65
N ILE A 108 -2.42 -0.07 -7.15
CA ILE A 108 -1.47 0.87 -7.77
C ILE A 108 -0.06 0.26 -7.77
N ASN A 109 0.37 -0.33 -6.65
CA ASN A 109 1.67 -0.99 -6.55
C ASN A 109 1.80 -2.11 -7.60
N LEU A 110 0.76 -2.92 -7.79
CA LEU A 110 0.77 -4.00 -8.79
C LEU A 110 0.78 -3.47 -10.24
N MET A 111 0.11 -2.35 -10.52
CA MET A 111 0.23 -1.71 -11.83
C MET A 111 1.64 -1.16 -12.07
N ILE A 112 2.29 -0.62 -11.03
CA ILE A 112 3.70 -0.22 -11.10
C ILE A 112 4.59 -1.44 -11.39
N VAL A 113 4.34 -2.59 -10.76
CA VAL A 113 5.05 -3.84 -11.07
C VAL A 113 4.89 -4.21 -12.54
N TRP A 114 3.67 -4.23 -13.05
CA TRP A 114 3.41 -4.59 -14.45
C TRP A 114 4.09 -3.61 -15.42
N ALA A 115 3.93 -2.30 -15.20
CA ALA A 115 4.57 -1.26 -16.02
C ALA A 115 6.10 -1.34 -15.96
N SER A 116 6.67 -1.61 -14.78
CA SER A 116 8.12 -1.75 -14.60
C SER A 116 8.66 -2.98 -15.33
N LEU A 117 7.94 -4.11 -15.30
CA LEU A 117 8.33 -5.30 -16.07
C LEU A 117 8.24 -5.08 -17.57
N MET A 118 7.21 -4.37 -18.05
CA MET A 118 7.11 -3.95 -19.45
C MET A 118 8.30 -3.09 -19.88
N GLY A 119 8.58 -2.04 -19.12
CA GLY A 119 9.71 -1.14 -19.39
C GLY A 119 11.05 -1.88 -19.30
N ALA A 120 11.22 -2.78 -18.33
CA ALA A 120 12.44 -3.58 -18.20
C ALA A 120 12.69 -4.43 -19.45
N GLN A 121 11.67 -5.17 -19.90
CA GLN A 121 11.78 -6.00 -21.09
C GLN A 121 12.03 -5.17 -22.35
N MET A 122 11.37 -4.01 -22.50
CA MET A 122 11.66 -3.09 -23.60
C MET A 122 13.13 -2.67 -23.61
N LEU A 123 13.69 -2.23 -22.47
CA LEU A 123 15.08 -1.78 -22.37
C LEU A 123 16.08 -2.91 -22.62
N PHE A 124 15.79 -4.15 -22.23
CA PHE A 124 16.64 -5.30 -22.56
C PHE A 124 16.67 -5.58 -24.07
N HIS A 125 15.55 -5.35 -24.77
CA HIS A 125 15.46 -5.61 -26.21
C HIS A 125 16.02 -4.47 -27.07
N VAL A 126 16.14 -3.25 -26.54
CA VAL A 126 16.72 -2.10 -27.28
C VAL A 126 18.16 -2.39 -27.71
N SER A 127 18.99 -2.93 -26.82
CA SER A 127 20.38 -3.28 -27.12
C SER A 127 20.55 -4.71 -27.62
N SER A 128 19.60 -5.61 -27.29
CA SER A 128 19.69 -7.04 -27.60
C SER A 128 18.32 -7.59 -28.06
N PRO A 129 17.99 -7.50 -29.37
CA PRO A 129 16.68 -7.92 -29.88
C PRO A 129 16.31 -9.38 -29.60
N ASN A 130 17.30 -10.26 -29.44
CA ASN A 130 17.13 -11.68 -29.13
C ASN A 130 17.23 -12.03 -27.63
N PHE A 131 17.08 -11.05 -26.73
CA PHE A 131 17.07 -11.29 -25.28
C PHE A 131 16.05 -12.38 -24.91
N PRO A 132 16.38 -13.35 -24.03
CA PRO A 132 17.57 -13.46 -23.19
C PRO A 132 18.74 -14.26 -23.78
N PHE A 133 18.65 -14.70 -25.03
CA PHE A 133 19.70 -15.52 -25.65
C PHE A 133 20.95 -14.72 -26.06
N GLU A 134 20.77 -13.41 -26.22
CA GLU A 134 21.82 -12.43 -26.46
C GLU A 134 21.65 -11.29 -25.46
N PHE A 135 22.75 -10.84 -24.84
CA PHE A 135 22.72 -9.74 -23.90
C PHE A 135 24.05 -8.97 -23.87
N ASN A 136 23.97 -7.64 -23.80
CA ASN A 136 25.09 -6.76 -23.49
C ASN A 136 24.91 -6.17 -22.09
N THR A 137 25.72 -6.63 -21.12
CA THR A 137 25.61 -6.23 -19.71
C THR A 137 25.75 -4.72 -19.47
N GLY A 138 26.50 -4.01 -20.32
CA GLY A 138 26.74 -2.57 -20.17
C GLY A 138 25.46 -1.73 -20.36
N ASP A 139 24.59 -2.14 -21.28
CA ASP A 139 23.40 -1.35 -21.68
C ASP A 139 22.13 -1.78 -20.93
N MET A 140 22.20 -2.82 -20.09
CA MET A 140 21.05 -3.39 -19.39
C MET A 140 20.68 -2.68 -18.08
N LEU A 141 21.49 -1.72 -17.62
CA LEU A 141 21.32 -1.10 -16.30
C LEU A 141 19.89 -0.57 -16.09
N GLY A 142 19.33 0.11 -17.09
CA GLY A 142 17.97 0.64 -17.01
C GLY A 142 16.91 -0.46 -16.81
N GLY A 143 17.03 -1.57 -17.53
CA GLY A 143 16.12 -2.71 -17.37
C GLY A 143 16.30 -3.43 -16.03
N ILE A 144 17.54 -3.53 -15.52
CA ILE A 144 17.84 -4.11 -14.20
C ILE A 144 17.19 -3.26 -13.09
N VAL A 145 17.29 -1.93 -13.18
CA VAL A 145 16.66 -1.02 -12.20
C VAL A 145 15.14 -1.20 -12.20
N LEU A 146 14.50 -1.23 -13.37
CA LEU A 146 13.04 -1.46 -13.45
C LEU A 146 12.64 -2.85 -12.93
N MET A 147 13.45 -3.88 -13.17
CA MET A 147 13.25 -5.21 -12.59
C MET A 147 13.34 -5.18 -11.06
N ALA A 148 14.31 -4.45 -10.49
CA ALA A 148 14.45 -4.29 -9.05
C ALA A 148 13.23 -3.56 -8.44
N ILE A 149 12.71 -2.53 -9.12
CA ILE A 149 11.47 -1.84 -8.72
C ILE A 149 10.29 -2.83 -8.71
N ALA A 150 10.15 -3.65 -9.76
CA ALA A 150 9.11 -4.67 -9.83
C ALA A 150 9.20 -5.68 -8.66
N ILE A 151 10.41 -6.16 -8.35
CA ILE A 151 10.64 -7.07 -7.22
C ILE A 151 10.31 -6.39 -5.89
N PHE A 152 10.75 -5.14 -5.69
CA PHE A 152 10.50 -4.37 -4.47
C PHE A 152 9.00 -4.19 -4.20
N PHE A 153 8.23 -3.73 -5.19
CA PHE A 153 6.79 -3.54 -5.02
C PHE A 153 6.02 -4.86 -4.89
N SER A 154 6.49 -5.94 -5.53
CA SER A 154 5.93 -7.28 -5.35
C SER A 154 6.14 -7.79 -3.93
N TYR A 155 7.34 -7.60 -3.39
CA TYR A 155 7.67 -7.94 -2.00
C TYR A 155 6.86 -7.09 -1.01
N PHE A 156 6.77 -5.78 -1.25
CA PHE A 156 5.98 -4.88 -0.43
C PHE A 156 4.51 -5.31 -0.39
N PHE A 157 3.94 -5.67 -1.54
CA PHE A 157 2.58 -6.18 -1.64
C PHE A 157 2.39 -7.50 -0.89
N TRP A 158 3.27 -8.48 -1.12
CA TRP A 158 3.28 -9.74 -0.37
C TRP A 158 3.27 -9.49 1.14
N LYS A 159 4.19 -8.63 1.60
CA LYS A 159 4.35 -8.32 3.01
C LYS A 159 3.11 -7.65 3.60
N ALA A 160 2.55 -6.66 2.93
CA ALA A 160 1.36 -5.98 3.42
C ALA A 160 0.17 -6.92 3.61
N VAL A 161 -0.08 -7.82 2.65
CA VAL A 161 -1.18 -8.80 2.75
C VAL A 161 -0.94 -9.80 3.89
N THR A 162 0.28 -10.37 3.96
CA THR A 162 0.59 -11.34 5.03
C THR A 162 0.54 -10.71 6.43
N GLU A 163 1.06 -9.49 6.60
CA GLU A 163 1.04 -8.80 7.89
C GLU A 163 -0.37 -8.37 8.31
N THR A 164 -1.19 -7.90 7.36
CA THR A 164 -2.59 -7.56 7.66
C THR A 164 -3.38 -8.80 8.06
N ARG A 165 -3.17 -9.93 7.37
CA ARG A 165 -3.77 -11.20 7.75
C ARG A 165 -3.39 -11.59 9.17
N ASP A 166 -2.10 -11.52 9.49
CA ASP A 166 -1.61 -11.89 10.82
C ASP A 166 -2.25 -11.01 11.91
N LEU A 167 -2.39 -9.71 11.66
CA LEU A 167 -3.09 -8.79 12.56
C LEU A 167 -4.59 -9.11 12.67
N HIS A 168 -5.26 -9.36 11.55
CA HIS A 168 -6.69 -9.73 11.55
C HIS A 168 -6.97 -10.98 12.40
N VAL A 169 -6.13 -12.01 12.29
CA VAL A 169 -6.25 -13.22 13.12
C VAL A 169 -6.03 -12.89 14.61
N GLN A 170 -5.07 -12.01 14.92
CA GLN A 170 -4.78 -11.60 16.30
C GLN A 170 -5.90 -10.75 16.93
N GLU A 171 -6.62 -9.97 16.13
CA GLU A 171 -7.66 -9.06 16.64
C GLU A 171 -9.04 -9.72 16.70
N HIS A 172 -9.41 -10.53 15.71
CA HIS A 172 -10.76 -11.06 15.58
C HIS A 172 -10.92 -12.54 15.96
N HIS A 173 -9.82 -13.28 16.01
CA HIS A 173 -9.83 -14.71 16.32
C HIS A 173 -9.02 -15.05 17.57
N LEU A 174 -8.71 -14.05 18.41
CA LEU A 174 -8.00 -14.25 19.67
C LEU A 174 -8.81 -15.15 20.60
N ASP A 175 -8.23 -16.28 20.96
CA ASP A 175 -8.76 -17.22 21.94
C ASP A 175 -7.63 -17.63 22.89
N ASP A 176 -7.97 -17.85 24.16
CA ASP A 176 -7.04 -18.31 25.19
C ASP A 176 -6.55 -19.75 24.91
N ASP A 177 -7.32 -20.55 24.16
CA ASP A 177 -6.90 -21.88 23.71
C ASP A 177 -6.04 -21.79 22.43
N VAL A 178 -4.77 -22.17 22.57
CA VAL A 178 -3.78 -22.26 21.48
C VAL A 178 -4.26 -23.11 20.29
N ARG A 179 -5.12 -24.11 20.52
CA ARG A 179 -5.62 -24.99 19.45
C ARG A 179 -6.61 -24.27 18.55
N VAL A 180 -7.48 -23.45 19.15
CA VAL A 180 -8.45 -22.63 18.40
C VAL A 180 -7.71 -21.59 17.56
N MET A 181 -6.66 -20.99 18.13
CA MET A 181 -5.75 -20.09 17.41
C MET A 181 -5.05 -20.77 16.22
N GLU A 182 -4.51 -21.98 16.41
CA GLU A 182 -3.86 -22.73 15.32
C GLU A 182 -4.81 -23.07 14.18
N ILE A 183 -6.08 -23.39 14.50
CA ILE A 183 -7.12 -23.63 13.51
C ILE A 183 -7.43 -22.33 12.76
N ALA A 184 -7.61 -21.20 13.46
CA ALA A 184 -7.89 -19.91 12.84
C ALA A 184 -6.76 -19.47 11.88
N VAL A 185 -5.49 -19.64 12.28
CA VAL A 185 -4.32 -19.36 11.44
C VAL A 185 -4.29 -20.27 10.20
N LYS A 186 -4.69 -21.54 10.35
CA LYS A 186 -4.75 -22.50 9.25
C LYS A 186 -5.88 -22.18 8.27
N GLU A 187 -7.04 -21.77 8.75
CA GLU A 187 -8.18 -21.34 7.92
C GLU A 187 -7.84 -20.06 7.14
N HIS A 188 -7.05 -19.16 7.74
CA HIS A 188 -6.55 -17.94 7.10
C HIS A 188 -5.18 -18.14 6.43
N SER A 189 -4.87 -19.36 5.96
CA SER A 189 -3.63 -19.63 5.23
C SER A 189 -3.59 -18.87 3.90
N LEU A 190 -2.43 -18.28 3.60
CA LEU A 190 -2.15 -17.53 2.37
C LEU A 190 -1.18 -18.27 1.45
N ARG A 191 -0.97 -19.59 1.61
CA ARG A 191 0.01 -20.33 0.79
C ARG A 191 -0.45 -20.44 -0.66
N GLY A 192 -1.72 -20.76 -0.89
CA GLY A 192 -2.34 -20.75 -2.21
C GLY A 192 -2.33 -19.36 -2.83
N TRP A 193 -2.60 -18.33 -2.04
CA TRP A 193 -2.56 -16.94 -2.51
C TRP A 193 -1.14 -16.50 -2.90
N GLY A 194 -0.13 -16.87 -2.11
CA GLY A 194 1.27 -16.61 -2.45
C GLY A 194 1.69 -17.30 -3.75
N PHE A 195 1.19 -18.51 -4.00
CA PHE A 195 1.38 -19.19 -5.29
C PHE A 195 0.70 -18.44 -6.44
N LEU A 196 -0.52 -17.90 -6.24
CA LEU A 196 -1.18 -17.05 -7.23
C LEU A 196 -0.36 -15.81 -7.57
N LEU A 197 0.23 -15.15 -6.58
CA LEU A 197 1.10 -13.99 -6.79
C LEU A 197 2.34 -14.36 -7.63
N ILE A 198 3.02 -15.46 -7.30
CA ILE A 198 4.17 -15.94 -8.10
C ILE A 198 3.72 -16.28 -9.53
N THR A 199 2.58 -16.95 -9.68
CA THR A 199 2.02 -17.30 -10.99
C THR A 199 1.71 -16.05 -11.81
N TRP A 200 1.12 -15.03 -11.18
CA TRP A 200 0.83 -13.75 -11.82
C TRP A 200 2.11 -13.05 -12.28
N LEU A 201 3.16 -13.01 -11.44
CA LEU A 201 4.47 -12.43 -11.79
C LEU A 201 5.10 -13.13 -13.00
N VAL A 202 5.01 -14.45 -13.08
CA VAL A 202 5.48 -15.22 -14.24
C VAL A 202 4.68 -14.87 -15.49
N ILE A 203 3.35 -14.83 -15.39
CA ILE A 203 2.45 -14.52 -16.51
C ILE A 203 2.74 -13.12 -17.07
N ILE A 204 2.85 -12.09 -16.21
CA ILE A 204 3.11 -10.72 -16.67
C ILE A 204 4.55 -10.55 -17.18
N ASN A 205 5.51 -11.35 -16.70
CA ASN A 205 6.86 -11.34 -17.25
C ASN A 205 6.90 -11.95 -18.65
N ILE A 206 6.19 -13.06 -18.87
CA ILE A 206 5.99 -13.65 -20.21
C ILE A 206 5.26 -12.65 -21.12
N ASN A 207 4.24 -11.96 -20.60
CA ASN A 207 3.52 -10.92 -21.32
C ASN A 207 4.47 -9.77 -21.73
N ALA A 208 5.30 -9.30 -20.81
CA ALA A 208 6.27 -8.24 -21.08
C ALA A 208 7.33 -8.64 -22.08
N TRP A 209 7.90 -9.83 -21.91
CA TRP A 209 8.90 -10.36 -22.80
C TRP A 209 8.33 -10.55 -24.20
N SER A 210 7.19 -11.22 -24.34
CA SER A 210 6.59 -11.48 -25.66
C SER A 210 6.18 -10.22 -26.41
N GLY A 211 5.73 -9.18 -25.71
CA GLY A 211 5.43 -7.88 -26.30
C GLY A 211 6.68 -7.14 -26.78
N ALA A 212 7.69 -7.03 -25.93
CA ALA A 212 8.98 -6.41 -26.30
C ALA A 212 9.67 -7.17 -27.44
N HIS A 213 9.64 -8.51 -27.39
CA HIS A 213 10.24 -9.36 -28.40
C HIS A 213 9.53 -9.26 -29.76
N PHE A 214 8.19 -9.18 -29.76
CA PHE A 214 7.43 -8.98 -30.99
C PHE A 214 7.75 -7.63 -31.67
N ILE A 215 7.96 -6.56 -30.90
CA ILE A 215 8.29 -5.24 -31.45
C ILE A 215 9.77 -5.15 -31.87
N ALA A 216 10.66 -5.83 -31.14
CA ALA A 216 12.09 -5.83 -31.42
C ALA A 216 12.45 -6.61 -32.69
N ASP A 217 11.76 -7.73 -32.94
CA ASP A 217 11.88 -8.49 -34.18
C ASP A 217 11.04 -7.81 -35.27
N ARG A 218 11.69 -6.94 -36.05
CA ARG A 218 11.06 -6.13 -37.12
C ARG A 218 10.50 -6.96 -38.29
N MET A 219 10.62 -8.29 -38.22
CA MET A 219 10.02 -9.23 -39.16
C MET A 219 8.69 -9.72 -38.59
N ALA A 220 7.58 -9.13 -39.08
CA ALA A 220 6.20 -9.38 -38.64
C ALA A 220 5.67 -10.83 -38.82
N ASP A 221 6.52 -11.80 -39.16
CA ASP A 221 6.13 -13.20 -39.39
C ASP A 221 5.91 -14.00 -38.10
N ARG A 222 6.34 -13.50 -36.93
CA ARG A 222 6.17 -14.19 -35.64
C ARG A 222 4.82 -13.91 -34.99
N THR A 223 3.73 -14.24 -35.67
CA THR A 223 2.36 -14.18 -35.12
C THR A 223 2.21 -14.92 -33.77
N GLY A 224 3.04 -15.95 -33.53
CA GLY A 224 3.07 -16.68 -32.27
C GLY A 224 3.47 -15.84 -31.04
N THR A 225 4.38 -14.88 -31.18
CA THR A 225 4.80 -14.03 -30.03
C THR A 225 3.74 -12.99 -29.70
N LEU A 226 3.06 -12.43 -30.71
CA LEU A 226 1.88 -11.58 -30.50
C LEU A 226 0.73 -12.36 -29.84
N ALA A 227 0.47 -13.60 -30.28
CA ALA A 227 -0.54 -14.46 -29.66
C ALA A 227 -0.20 -14.76 -28.19
N LEU A 228 1.08 -15.05 -27.90
CA LEU A 228 1.55 -15.24 -26.53
C LEU A 228 1.35 -13.97 -25.69
N HIS A 229 1.66 -12.79 -26.24
CA HIS A 229 1.42 -11.51 -25.58
C HIS A 229 -0.08 -11.30 -25.30
N ALA A 230 -0.96 -11.60 -26.25
CA ALA A 230 -2.41 -11.47 -26.08
C ALA A 230 -2.95 -12.38 -24.97
N ILE A 231 -2.64 -13.68 -25.04
CA ILE A 231 -3.13 -14.70 -24.10
C ILE A 231 -2.59 -14.44 -22.69
N SER A 232 -1.30 -14.15 -22.57
CA SER A 232 -0.68 -13.86 -21.27
C SER A 232 -1.20 -12.55 -20.67
N GLY A 233 -1.56 -11.56 -21.49
CA GLY A 233 -2.17 -10.32 -21.03
C GLY A 233 -3.57 -10.54 -20.47
N PHE A 234 -4.43 -11.29 -21.17
CA PHE A 234 -5.77 -11.64 -20.67
C PHE A 234 -5.70 -12.45 -19.37
N ALA A 235 -4.80 -13.42 -19.31
CA ALA A 235 -4.52 -14.15 -18.07
C ALA A 235 -4.01 -13.21 -16.98
N GLY A 236 -3.11 -12.27 -17.30
CA GLY A 236 -2.58 -11.29 -16.36
C GLY A 236 -3.66 -10.44 -15.70
N ILE A 237 -4.67 -9.98 -16.46
CA ILE A 237 -5.81 -9.22 -15.92
C ILE A 237 -6.67 -10.09 -15.01
N PHE A 238 -6.99 -11.31 -15.44
CA PHE A 238 -7.78 -12.25 -14.63
C PHE A 238 -7.09 -12.57 -13.29
N PHE A 239 -5.81 -12.92 -13.32
CA PHE A 239 -5.04 -13.25 -12.13
C PHE A 239 -4.80 -12.01 -11.25
N LEU A 240 -4.69 -10.80 -11.83
CA LEU A 240 -4.63 -9.56 -11.07
C LEU A 240 -5.88 -9.39 -10.21
N LEU A 241 -7.08 -9.53 -10.81
CA LEU A 241 -8.34 -9.44 -10.08
C LEU A 241 -8.48 -10.58 -9.06
N ALA A 242 -8.15 -11.82 -9.41
CA ALA A 242 -8.21 -12.96 -8.50
C ALA A 242 -7.32 -12.76 -7.26
N MET A 243 -6.10 -12.26 -7.47
CA MET A 243 -5.12 -12.00 -6.41
C MET A 243 -5.53 -10.85 -5.49
N LEU A 244 -6.21 -9.82 -6.01
CA LEU A 244 -6.75 -8.72 -5.20
C LEU A 244 -8.01 -9.15 -4.45
N TRP A 245 -8.84 -9.99 -5.07
CA TRP A 245 -10.14 -10.39 -4.53
C TRP A 245 -10.01 -11.25 -3.27
N TYR A 246 -9.07 -12.20 -3.23
CA TYR A 246 -9.01 -13.14 -2.11
C TYR A 246 -8.69 -12.48 -0.76
N PRO A 247 -7.65 -11.61 -0.63
CA PRO A 247 -7.42 -10.87 0.62
C PRO A 247 -8.60 -9.97 1.01
N GLN A 248 -9.23 -9.29 0.05
CA GLN A 248 -10.44 -8.48 0.30
C GLN A 248 -11.57 -9.34 0.89
N ARG A 249 -11.80 -10.53 0.34
CA ARG A 249 -12.85 -11.43 0.80
C ARG A 249 -12.57 -12.01 2.19
N MET A 250 -11.30 -12.34 2.44
CA MET A 250 -10.84 -12.88 3.71
C MET A 250 -10.94 -11.84 4.84
N LEU A 251 -10.54 -10.59 4.58
CA LEU A 251 -10.45 -9.53 5.59
C LEU A 251 -11.78 -8.80 5.85
N GLY A 252 -12.80 -8.98 5.00
CA GLY A 252 -14.14 -8.42 5.20
C GLY A 252 -14.29 -6.99 4.69
N LYS A 253 -15.05 -6.14 5.42
CA LYS A 253 -15.37 -4.76 5.01
C LYS A 253 -14.74 -3.67 5.90
N GLU A 254 -14.25 -4.02 7.09
CA GLU A 254 -13.84 -3.04 8.12
C GLU A 254 -12.32 -2.94 8.32
N THR A 255 -11.54 -3.66 7.53
CA THR A 255 -10.07 -3.75 7.69
C THR A 255 -9.35 -2.98 6.58
N VAL A 256 -8.19 -2.40 6.88
CA VAL A 256 -7.34 -1.73 5.90
C VAL A 256 -6.02 -2.49 5.82
N VAL A 257 -5.62 -2.93 4.62
CA VAL A 257 -4.36 -3.67 4.44
C VAL A 257 -3.17 -2.71 4.56
N ARG A 258 -2.30 -2.97 5.54
CA ARG A 258 -1.12 -2.16 5.86
C ARG A 258 0.02 -3.05 6.36
N THR A 259 1.24 -2.56 6.21
CA THR A 259 2.41 -3.16 6.88
C THR A 259 2.47 -2.71 8.33
N LYS A 260 3.10 -3.51 9.21
CA LYS A 260 3.29 -3.18 10.63
C LYS A 260 4.05 -1.87 10.82
N ALA A 261 4.97 -1.55 9.90
CA ALA A 261 5.69 -0.29 9.92
C ALA A 261 4.77 0.92 9.68
N ALA A 262 3.84 0.82 8.71
CA ALA A 262 2.88 1.88 8.41
C ALA A 262 1.85 2.07 9.54
N THR A 263 1.48 1.00 10.25
CA THR A 263 0.61 1.10 11.43
C THR A 263 1.32 1.86 12.56
N ARG A 264 2.57 1.49 12.87
CA ARG A 264 3.35 2.16 13.94
C ARG A 264 3.63 3.63 13.67
N THR A 265 3.85 4.02 12.42
CA THR A 265 4.04 5.45 12.08
C THR A 265 2.78 6.26 12.34
N LEU A 266 1.60 5.70 12.03
CA LEU A 266 0.32 6.37 12.27
C LEU A 266 -0.03 6.40 13.75
N GLU A 267 0.22 5.32 14.50
CA GLU A 267 0.07 5.28 15.95
C GLU A 267 0.97 6.31 16.62
N GLY A 268 2.24 6.43 16.20
CA GLY A 268 3.14 7.47 16.69
C GLY A 268 2.70 8.89 16.33
N GLU A 269 2.06 9.09 15.17
CA GLU A 269 1.51 10.37 14.73
C GLU A 269 0.23 10.75 15.50
N ILE A 270 -0.58 9.76 15.87
CA ILE A 270 -1.75 9.93 16.76
C ILE A 270 -1.32 10.20 18.20
N GLU A 271 -0.29 9.51 18.71
CA GLU A 271 0.24 9.78 20.05
C GLU A 271 0.83 11.18 20.16
N THR A 272 1.56 11.64 19.15
CA THR A 272 2.12 13.00 19.12
C THR A 272 1.06 14.10 19.01
N THR A 273 -0.02 13.87 18.26
CA THR A 273 -1.16 14.81 18.17
C THR A 273 -2.04 14.80 19.43
N ALA A 274 -2.31 13.63 20.03
CA ALA A 274 -3.06 13.52 21.28
C ALA A 274 -2.31 14.12 22.49
N VAL A 275 -0.97 14.05 22.50
CA VAL A 275 -0.12 14.76 23.46
C VAL A 275 -0.21 16.27 23.25
N SER A 276 -0.28 16.74 22.00
CA SER A 276 -0.39 18.17 21.67
C SER A 276 -1.73 18.79 22.11
N GLU A 277 -2.86 18.07 21.97
CA GLU A 277 -4.17 18.57 22.43
C GLU A 277 -4.30 18.60 23.96
N LYS A 278 -3.79 17.58 24.68
CA LYS A 278 -3.78 17.58 26.15
C LYS A 278 -2.81 18.58 26.77
N ALA A 279 -1.77 18.99 26.05
CA ALA A 279 -0.81 19.99 26.51
C ALA A 279 -1.36 21.44 26.45
N SER A 280 -2.51 21.68 25.79
CA SER A 280 -3.00 23.04 25.55
C SER A 280 -3.67 23.74 26.75
N HIS A 281 -4.04 23.06 27.84
CA HIS A 281 -4.57 23.70 29.05
C HIS A 281 -4.42 22.84 30.33
N SER A 282 -3.21 22.42 30.71
CA SER A 282 -3.02 21.88 32.06
C SER A 282 -2.91 23.04 33.08
N SER A 283 -4.00 23.36 33.77
CA SER A 283 -3.92 24.20 34.98
C SER A 283 -3.15 23.44 36.07
N GLY A 284 -2.22 24.10 36.76
CA GLY A 284 -1.51 23.48 37.89
C GLY A 284 -2.48 23.03 38.98
N MET A 285 -2.28 21.85 39.57
CA MET A 285 -3.12 21.31 40.63
C MET A 285 -2.35 21.25 41.94
N CYS A 286 -3.02 21.57 43.07
CA CYS A 286 -2.40 21.42 44.38
C CYS A 286 -2.15 19.94 44.70
N PRO A 287 -0.91 19.52 45.03
CA PRO A 287 -0.62 18.12 45.31
C PRO A 287 -1.29 17.60 46.59
N SER A 288 -1.73 18.49 47.49
CA SER A 288 -2.37 18.10 48.74
C SER A 288 -3.90 18.01 48.66
N CYS A 289 -4.56 18.87 47.89
CA CYS A 289 -6.03 18.94 47.83
C CYS A 289 -6.63 18.90 46.42
N SER A 290 -5.79 18.80 45.38
CA SER A 290 -6.17 18.78 43.96
C SER A 290 -6.95 19.99 43.45
N THR A 291 -7.05 21.07 44.24
CA THR A 291 -7.66 22.33 43.81
C THR A 291 -6.78 23.01 42.75
N PRO A 292 -7.36 23.52 41.64
CA PRO A 292 -6.61 24.22 40.61
C PRO A 292 -6.03 25.54 41.15
N ILE A 293 -4.79 25.85 40.77
CA ILE A 293 -4.16 27.14 41.05
C ILE A 293 -4.21 28.05 39.82
N GLN A 294 -4.08 29.37 40.01
CA GLN A 294 -4.05 30.35 38.92
C GLN A 294 -2.70 30.38 38.16
N ALA A 295 -2.19 29.21 37.81
CA ALA A 295 -1.01 29.02 36.97
C ALA A 295 -1.32 28.03 35.84
N GLN A 296 -0.84 28.35 34.63
CA GLN A 296 -1.07 27.55 33.43
C GLN A 296 0.25 27.29 32.71
N ARG A 297 0.35 26.17 32.01
CA ARG A 297 1.49 25.88 31.15
C ARG A 297 1.19 26.38 29.73
N SER A 298 2.09 27.17 29.15
CA SER A 298 2.01 27.65 27.77
C SER A 298 2.28 26.50 26.78
N ILE A 299 1.94 26.74 25.52
CA ILE A 299 2.20 25.83 24.39
C ILE A 299 3.71 25.60 24.21
N GLU A 300 4.53 26.60 24.53
CA GLU A 300 6.00 26.50 24.54
C GLU A 300 6.56 25.75 25.77
N GLY A 301 5.69 25.26 26.67
CA GLY A 301 6.08 24.48 27.85
C GLY A 301 6.44 25.31 29.09
N GLU A 302 6.44 26.65 29.00
CA GLU A 302 6.70 27.57 30.11
C GLU A 302 5.50 27.68 31.07
N ILE A 303 5.74 27.87 32.37
CA ILE A 303 4.67 28.09 33.34
C ILE A 303 4.39 29.60 33.47
N LEU A 304 3.14 29.98 33.27
CA LEU A 304 2.64 31.35 33.37
C LEU A 304 1.79 31.50 34.64
N LEU A 305 2.12 32.51 35.46
CA LEU A 305 1.39 32.87 36.66
C LEU A 305 0.59 34.16 36.41
N SER A 306 -0.66 34.18 36.86
CA SER A 306 -1.52 35.38 36.80
C SER A 306 -1.12 36.39 37.88
N CYS A 307 -1.20 37.69 37.57
CA CYS A 307 -0.76 38.73 38.50
C CYS A 307 -1.81 39.00 39.60
N GLU A 308 -1.39 38.90 40.87
CA GLU A 308 -2.23 39.14 42.05
C GLU A 308 -2.37 40.63 42.43
N LYS A 309 -2.23 41.57 41.47
CA LYS A 309 -2.39 43.00 41.76
C LYS A 309 -3.81 43.43 41.38
N ASP A 310 -4.51 44.09 42.31
CA ASP A 310 -5.83 44.68 42.05
C ASP A 310 -5.81 45.55 40.79
N GLY A 311 -6.61 45.17 39.80
CA GLY A 311 -6.73 45.85 38.51
C GLY A 311 -5.69 45.48 37.43
N CYS A 312 -5.03 44.32 37.55
CA CYS A 312 -4.05 43.85 36.56
C CYS A 312 -4.31 42.41 36.10
N ASP A 313 -4.81 42.25 34.86
CA ASP A 313 -5.04 40.93 34.22
C ASP A 313 -3.82 40.37 33.49
N GLY A 314 -2.62 40.84 33.84
CA GLY A 314 -1.37 40.42 33.20
C GLY A 314 -0.81 39.10 33.74
N ASN A 315 -0.07 38.39 32.90
CA ASN A 315 0.60 37.13 33.25
C ASN A 315 2.13 37.26 33.11
N GLY A 316 2.87 36.29 33.65
CA GLY A 316 4.31 36.19 33.41
C GLY A 316 4.96 34.97 34.06
N VAL A 317 6.23 34.77 33.76
CA VAL A 317 7.03 33.66 34.29
C VAL A 317 7.28 33.86 35.79
N PRO A 318 7.15 32.82 36.64
CA PRO A 318 7.47 32.90 38.07
C PRO A 318 8.86 33.49 38.32
N GLY A 319 8.94 34.48 39.23
CA GLY A 319 10.18 35.19 39.55
C GLY A 319 10.54 36.36 38.63
N GLN A 320 9.87 36.52 37.47
CA GLN A 320 10.03 37.65 36.56
C GLN A 320 9.00 38.77 36.82
N LYS A 321 9.08 39.87 36.07
CA LYS A 321 8.10 40.96 36.14
C LYS A 321 6.87 40.61 35.31
N CYS A 322 5.68 40.89 35.83
CA CYS A 322 4.43 40.78 35.10
C CYS A 322 4.47 41.66 33.84
N GLN A 323 4.03 41.12 32.71
CA GLN A 323 4.09 41.80 31.42
C GLN A 323 3.25 43.09 31.37
N SER A 324 2.18 43.19 32.17
CA SER A 324 1.26 44.34 32.14
C SER A 324 1.56 45.40 33.21
N CYS A 325 1.91 45.00 34.43
CA CYS A 325 2.09 45.94 35.54
C CYS A 325 3.52 46.02 36.10
N ASN A 326 4.47 45.28 35.52
CA ASN A 326 5.88 45.26 35.88
C ASN A 326 6.19 44.88 37.35
N LYS A 327 5.20 44.35 38.09
CA LYS A 327 5.36 43.83 39.46
C LYS A 327 6.08 42.48 39.40
N LYS A 328 7.04 42.26 40.30
CA LYS A 328 7.74 40.97 40.40
C LYS A 328 6.76 39.89 40.85
N LEU A 329 6.62 38.84 40.05
CA LEU A 329 5.79 37.68 40.33
C LEU A 329 6.50 36.75 41.33
N PRO A 330 5.78 36.15 42.28
CA PRO A 330 6.37 35.24 43.24
C PRO A 330 6.81 33.93 42.56
N SER A 331 7.89 33.32 43.04
CA SER A 331 8.35 31.99 42.61
C SER A 331 7.71 30.83 43.40
N ARG A 332 6.97 31.17 44.46
CA ARG A 332 6.22 30.26 45.32
C ARG A 332 4.77 30.69 45.41
N VAL A 333 3.85 29.73 45.43
CA VAL A 333 2.41 29.98 45.49
C VAL A 333 1.84 29.24 46.69
N THR A 334 0.97 29.93 47.42
CA THR A 334 0.20 29.35 48.53
C THR A 334 -1.16 28.92 48.00
N CYS A 335 -1.53 27.65 48.19
CA CYS A 335 -2.86 27.18 47.81
C CYS A 335 -3.93 27.83 48.71
N ALA A 336 -4.91 28.50 48.11
CA ALA A 336 -6.01 29.15 48.83
C ALA A 336 -6.91 28.18 49.62
N SER A 337 -6.92 26.90 49.24
CA SER A 337 -7.80 25.88 49.83
C SER A 337 -7.18 25.16 51.03
N CYS A 338 -5.89 24.80 50.97
CA CYS A 338 -5.22 24.02 52.03
C CYS A 338 -4.05 24.74 52.70
N GLY A 339 -3.67 25.94 52.23
CA GLY A 339 -2.57 26.73 52.80
C GLY A 339 -1.16 26.20 52.50
N LEU A 340 -1.01 25.18 51.65
CA LEU A 340 0.30 24.68 51.24
C LEU A 340 1.08 25.75 50.45
N ASN A 341 2.26 26.13 50.95
CA ASN A 341 3.19 27.04 50.27
C ASN A 341 4.34 26.23 49.66
N ALA A 342 4.32 26.07 48.33
CA ALA A 342 5.29 25.29 47.58
C ALA A 342 5.81 26.09 46.37
N SER A 343 6.86 25.59 45.70
CA SER A 343 7.32 26.21 44.47
C SER A 343 6.28 26.00 43.37
N VAL A 344 6.18 26.94 42.41
CA VAL A 344 5.18 26.83 41.32
C VAL A 344 5.34 25.52 40.53
N LEU A 345 6.57 25.00 40.42
CA LEU A 345 6.87 23.74 39.75
C LEU A 345 6.22 22.53 40.43
N ASP A 346 6.09 22.54 41.76
CA ASP A 346 5.51 21.40 42.53
C ASP A 346 4.01 21.21 42.27
N PHE A 347 3.35 22.17 41.62
CA PHE A 347 1.94 22.12 41.22
C PHE A 347 1.73 21.53 39.82
N PHE A 348 2.81 21.22 39.09
CA PHE A 348 2.75 20.56 37.80
C PHE A 348 3.44 19.20 37.90
N PRO A 349 2.78 18.10 37.50
CA PRO A 349 3.43 16.80 37.47
C PRO A 349 4.59 16.82 36.48
N ASN A 350 5.74 16.26 36.87
CA ASN A 350 6.87 16.04 35.96
C ASN A 350 6.46 15.02 34.90
N VAL A 351 6.10 15.51 33.71
CA VAL A 351 5.71 14.65 32.57
C VAL A 351 6.90 14.04 31.83
N GLU A 352 8.15 14.34 32.22
CA GLU A 352 9.38 13.85 31.56
C GLU A 352 10.04 12.65 32.24
N ALA A 353 9.28 11.83 32.96
CA ALA A 353 9.81 10.63 33.62
C ALA A 353 8.96 9.39 33.30
N TRP A 354 8.78 9.09 32.02
CA TRP A 354 8.42 7.76 31.52
C TRP A 354 8.64 7.68 30.00
#